data_AF-A0A1L9SCL9-F1
#
_entry.id   AF-A0A1L9SCL9-F1
#
_cell.length_a   1.000
_cell.length_b   1.000
_cell.length_c   1.000
_cell.angle_alpha   90.00
_cell.angle_beta   90.00
_cell.angle_gamma   90.00
#
_symmetry.space_group_name_H-M   'P 1'
#
loop_
_entity.id
_entity.type
_entity.pdbx_description
1 polymer ?
#
loop_
_entity_poly.entity_id
_entity_poly.type
_entity_poly.pdbx_seq_one_letter_code
_entity_poly.pdbx_strand_id
1 'polypeptide(L)'
;MSVKFQQETVQQVVNQAPESLRAETKELVHNIGERLTGGSTANGYLTLYLRQLQSNPMRTKMVTSGVLSGLQEFLASWIAHDVGKHGHYFSSRIPKMMLYGTFISAPLGHLLIGILQKLFAGRTSLKAKVLQILFSNLIISPIQNVVYLSCMAVIAGARTFHQVRATIRAGFMPVMKVSWITSPLALAFAQKFLPEHAWVPFFNIIGFIIGTYVNTHTKKKRLEALRKHYDQRRGPGGEY
;
A
#
# COMPACT_ATOMS: atom_id res chain seq x y z
N MET A 1 28.25 11.17 -8.50
CA MET A 1 29.35 11.00 -7.52
C MET A 1 28.89 10.84 -6.07
N SER A 2 27.74 11.39 -5.66
CA SER A 2 27.28 11.37 -4.25
C SER A 2 26.87 9.98 -3.68
N VAL A 3 26.21 9.11 -4.48
CA VAL A 3 25.71 7.80 -3.98
C VAL A 3 26.83 6.78 -3.73
N LYS A 4 27.89 6.79 -4.56
CA LYS A 4 29.07 5.93 -4.34
C LYS A 4 29.83 6.34 -3.09
N PHE A 5 30.03 7.64 -2.90
CA PHE A 5 30.70 8.17 -1.70
C PHE A 5 29.92 7.83 -0.43
N GLN A 6 28.58 7.88 -0.47
CA GLN A 6 27.75 7.51 0.68
C GLN A 6 27.74 5.99 0.94
N GLN A 7 27.76 5.15 -0.11
CA GLN A 7 27.93 3.71 0.06
C GLN A 7 29.31 3.35 0.60
N GLU A 8 30.38 3.97 0.09
CA GLU A 8 31.75 3.80 0.56
C GLU A 8 31.91 4.29 2.00
N THR A 9 31.28 5.41 2.37
CA THR A 9 31.29 5.95 3.75
C THR A 9 30.51 5.03 4.70
N VAL A 10 29.32 4.55 4.31
CA VAL A 10 28.54 3.61 5.12
C VAL A 10 29.26 2.26 5.22
N GLN A 11 29.87 1.77 4.15
CA GLN A 11 30.67 0.54 4.19
C GLN A 11 31.96 0.72 4.98
N GLN A 12 32.61 1.88 4.98
CA GLN A 12 33.76 2.18 5.84
C GLN A 12 33.38 2.25 7.31
N VAL A 13 32.28 2.94 7.67
CA VAL A 13 31.80 3.04 9.06
C VAL A 13 31.33 1.68 9.56
N VAL A 14 30.59 0.92 8.74
CA VAL A 14 30.25 -0.46 9.05
C VAL A 14 31.54 -1.25 9.22
N ASN A 15 32.50 -1.16 8.28
CA ASN A 15 33.78 -1.88 8.30
C ASN A 15 34.74 -1.50 9.44
N GLN A 16 34.50 -0.39 10.15
CA GLN A 16 35.24 0.04 11.33
C GLN A 16 34.57 -0.38 12.66
N ALA A 17 33.32 -0.84 12.65
CA ALA A 17 32.70 -1.40 13.86
C ALA A 17 33.38 -2.74 14.24
N PRO A 18 33.67 -3.00 15.53
CA PRO A 18 34.24 -4.26 15.99
C PRO A 18 33.43 -5.46 15.45
N GLU A 19 34.10 -6.53 15.03
CA GLU A 19 33.46 -7.72 14.44
C GLU A 19 32.34 -8.29 15.35
N SER A 20 32.51 -8.21 16.67
CA SER A 20 31.52 -8.61 17.66
C SER A 20 30.19 -7.86 17.52
N LEU A 21 30.21 -6.53 17.38
CA LEU A 21 29.00 -5.72 17.21
C LEU A 21 28.27 -6.04 15.90
N ARG A 22 29.01 -6.37 14.84
CA ARG A 22 28.39 -6.81 13.57
C ARG A 22 27.79 -8.20 13.68
N ALA A 23 28.47 -9.11 14.38
CA ALA A 23 27.98 -10.46 14.61
C ALA A 23 26.71 -10.43 15.47
N GLU A 24 26.71 -9.69 16.57
CA GLU A 24 25.53 -9.49 17.43
C GLU A 24 24.37 -8.85 16.66
N THR A 25 24.64 -7.83 15.84
CA THR A 25 23.58 -7.19 15.02
C THR A 25 23.01 -8.17 14.01
N LYS A 26 23.85 -8.96 13.33
CA LYS A 26 23.40 -9.99 12.38
C LYS A 26 22.58 -11.07 13.06
N GLU A 27 23.02 -11.52 14.23
CA GLU A 27 22.32 -12.54 15.03
C GLU A 27 20.97 -12.02 15.54
N LEU A 28 20.92 -10.78 16.05
CA LEU A 28 19.68 -10.14 16.48
C LEU A 28 18.69 -9.98 15.32
N VAL A 29 19.16 -9.52 14.16
CA VAL A 29 18.32 -9.41 12.95
C VAL A 29 17.83 -10.80 12.50
N HIS A 30 18.68 -11.82 12.57
CA HIS A 30 18.31 -13.19 12.23
C HIS A 30 17.24 -13.73 13.19
N ASN A 31 17.45 -13.60 14.51
CA ASN A 31 16.52 -14.05 15.55
C ASN A 31 15.16 -13.35 15.47
N ILE A 32 15.15 -12.04 15.21
CA ILE A 32 13.92 -11.28 14.95
C ILE A 32 13.25 -11.81 13.67
N GLY A 33 14.03 -12.02 12.61
CA GLY A 33 13.55 -12.60 11.36
C GLY A 33 12.88 -13.96 11.57
N GLU A 34 13.52 -14.87 12.29
CA GLU A 34 12.95 -16.19 12.60
C GLU A 34 11.67 -16.07 13.41
N ARG A 35 11.62 -15.22 14.44
CA ARG A 35 10.40 -15.02 15.24
C ARG A 35 9.25 -14.44 14.42
N LEU A 36 9.53 -13.49 13.52
CA LEU A 36 8.51 -12.87 12.66
C LEU A 36 8.01 -13.82 11.56
N THR A 37 8.87 -14.71 11.08
CA THR A 37 8.54 -15.60 9.94
C THR A 37 8.17 -17.02 10.35
N GLY A 38 8.41 -17.41 11.60
CA GLY A 38 8.28 -18.78 12.11
C GLY A 38 9.50 -19.67 11.83
N GLY A 39 10.65 -19.08 11.48
CA GLY A 39 11.92 -19.75 11.20
C GLY A 39 11.96 -20.52 9.86
N SER A 40 13.07 -21.20 9.60
CA SER A 40 13.28 -22.02 8.38
C SER A 40 12.47 -23.33 8.34
N THR A 41 11.58 -23.54 9.31
CA THR A 41 10.80 -24.77 9.42
C THR A 41 9.77 -24.87 8.29
N ALA A 42 9.43 -26.10 7.89
CA ALA A 42 8.38 -26.38 6.91
C ALA A 42 6.99 -25.80 7.31
N ASN A 43 6.82 -25.47 8.60
CA ASN A 43 5.61 -24.92 9.19
C ASN A 43 5.73 -23.44 9.61
N GLY A 44 6.81 -22.73 9.23
CA GLY A 44 6.95 -21.31 9.50
C GLY A 44 5.81 -20.51 8.85
N TYR A 45 5.27 -19.50 9.55
CA TYR A 45 4.10 -18.73 9.08
C TYR A 45 4.31 -18.09 7.71
N LEU A 46 5.51 -17.59 7.42
CA LEU A 46 5.83 -17.03 6.10
C LEU A 46 5.83 -18.13 5.02
N THR A 47 6.42 -19.28 5.31
CA THR A 47 6.42 -20.43 4.40
C THR A 47 5.01 -20.93 4.12
N LEU A 48 4.17 -21.02 5.15
CA LEU A 48 2.74 -21.36 5.01
C LEU A 48 2.00 -20.34 4.15
N TYR A 49 2.25 -19.04 4.38
CA TYR A 49 1.68 -17.97 3.56
C TYR A 49 2.10 -18.08 2.09
N LEU A 50 3.39 -18.26 1.82
CA LEU A 50 3.93 -18.40 0.47
C LEU A 50 3.37 -19.65 -0.23
N ARG A 51 3.27 -20.78 0.47
CA ARG A 51 2.64 -22.01 -0.03
C ARG A 51 1.17 -21.79 -0.38
N GLN A 52 0.44 -21.08 0.48
CA GLN A 52 -0.97 -20.76 0.25
C GLN A 52 -1.13 -19.75 -0.91
N LEU A 53 -0.17 -18.86 -1.10
CA LEU A 53 -0.12 -17.92 -2.22
C LEU A 53 0.15 -18.63 -3.56
N GLN A 54 0.96 -19.69 -3.57
CA GLN A 54 1.22 -20.48 -4.78
C GLN A 54 0.09 -21.46 -5.10
N SER A 55 -0.42 -22.18 -4.10
CA SER A 55 -1.47 -23.20 -4.29
C SER A 55 -2.87 -22.62 -4.49
N ASN A 56 -3.18 -21.51 -3.81
CA ASN A 56 -4.50 -20.87 -3.80
C ASN A 56 -4.40 -19.35 -4.01
N PRO A 57 -3.76 -18.88 -5.10
CA PRO A 57 -3.36 -17.49 -5.28
C PRO A 57 -4.50 -16.49 -5.13
N MET A 58 -5.68 -16.81 -5.66
CA MET A 58 -6.84 -15.93 -5.58
C MET A 58 -7.35 -15.78 -4.14
N ARG A 59 -7.62 -16.89 -3.45
CA ARG A 59 -8.15 -16.87 -2.08
C ARG A 59 -7.19 -16.14 -1.13
N THR A 60 -5.91 -16.44 -1.23
CA THR A 60 -4.86 -15.83 -0.40
C THR A 60 -4.77 -14.33 -0.63
N LYS A 61 -4.79 -13.88 -1.89
CA LYS A 61 -4.79 -12.44 -2.23
C LYS A 61 -6.04 -11.74 -1.73
N MET A 62 -7.21 -12.36 -1.85
CA MET A 62 -8.48 -11.80 -1.38
C MET A 62 -8.50 -11.63 0.15
N VAL A 63 -8.08 -12.64 0.91
CA VAL A 63 -8.00 -12.56 2.38
C VAL A 63 -6.96 -11.52 2.79
N THR A 64 -5.75 -11.58 2.22
CA THR A 64 -4.66 -10.63 2.53
C THR A 64 -5.10 -9.20 2.24
N SER A 65 -5.67 -8.95 1.06
CA SER A 65 -6.09 -7.61 0.67
C SER A 65 -7.21 -7.07 1.55
N GLY A 66 -8.18 -7.91 1.93
CA GLY A 66 -9.24 -7.51 2.86
C GLY A 66 -8.70 -7.11 4.22
N VAL A 67 -7.86 -7.95 4.82
CA VAL A 67 -7.23 -7.66 6.13
C VAL A 67 -6.43 -6.36 6.06
N LEU A 68 -5.56 -6.22 5.05
CA LEU A 68 -4.74 -5.01 4.88
C LEU A 68 -5.59 -3.76 4.67
N SER A 69 -6.63 -3.81 3.84
CA SER A 69 -7.51 -2.65 3.62
C SER A 69 -8.31 -2.26 4.87
N GLY A 70 -8.76 -3.24 5.67
CA GLY A 70 -9.37 -2.97 6.97
C GLY A 70 -8.41 -2.29 7.94
N LEU A 71 -7.19 -2.83 8.07
CA LEU A 71 -6.13 -2.28 8.91
C LEU A 71 -5.71 -0.87 8.45
N GLN A 72 -5.63 -0.62 7.13
CA GLN A 72 -5.37 0.70 6.58
C GLN A 72 -6.42 1.72 7.02
N GLU A 73 -7.70 1.37 6.95
CA GLU A 73 -8.79 2.26 7.37
C GLU A 73 -8.76 2.51 8.88
N PHE A 74 -8.46 1.48 9.68
CA PHE A 74 -8.30 1.62 11.13
C PHE A 74 -7.16 2.58 11.48
N LEU A 75 -5.94 2.32 10.98
CA LEU A 75 -4.77 3.15 11.24
C LEU A 75 -4.95 4.57 10.71
N ALA A 76 -5.50 4.73 9.51
CA ALA A 76 -5.75 6.05 8.95
C ALA A 76 -6.76 6.85 9.78
N SER A 77 -7.79 6.18 10.33
CA SER A 77 -8.76 6.84 11.21
C SER A 77 -8.12 7.25 12.54
N TRP A 78 -7.27 6.40 13.10
CA TRP A 78 -6.52 6.69 14.32
C TRP A 78 -5.56 7.87 14.13
N ILE A 79 -4.71 7.84 13.09
CA ILE A 79 -3.72 8.90 12.82
C ILE A 79 -4.41 10.23 12.46
N ALA A 80 -5.51 10.18 11.70
CA ALA A 80 -6.26 11.39 11.33
C ALA A 80 -7.13 11.94 12.47
N HIS A 81 -7.22 11.25 13.61
CA HIS A 81 -8.18 11.55 14.67
C HIS A 81 -9.63 11.65 14.14
N ASP A 82 -9.96 10.83 13.13
CA ASP A 82 -11.30 10.74 12.52
C ASP A 82 -12.18 9.84 13.38
N VAL A 83 -12.66 10.40 14.50
CA VAL A 83 -13.50 9.68 15.47
C VAL A 83 -14.90 9.50 14.90
N GLY A 84 -15.43 8.27 14.99
CA GLY A 84 -16.79 7.97 14.55
C GLY A 84 -17.87 8.65 15.42
N LYS A 85 -19.13 8.54 15.00
CA LYS A 85 -20.28 9.14 15.71
C LYS A 85 -20.39 8.79 17.21
N HIS A 86 -19.85 7.63 17.62
CA HIS A 86 -19.92 7.12 18.99
C HIS A 86 -18.59 7.25 19.76
N GLY A 87 -17.64 8.08 19.33
CA GLY A 87 -16.39 8.29 20.06
C GLY A 87 -15.28 7.25 19.83
N HIS A 88 -15.53 6.22 19.00
CA HIS A 88 -14.54 5.18 18.70
C HIS A 88 -13.96 5.29 17.28
N TYR A 89 -12.70 4.86 17.12
CA TYR A 89 -12.03 4.73 15.82
C TYR A 89 -12.55 3.53 15.00
N PHE A 90 -13.20 2.57 15.66
CA PHE A 90 -13.84 1.46 14.99
C PHE A 90 -15.15 1.92 14.35
N SER A 91 -15.11 2.22 13.05
CA SER A 91 -16.25 2.71 12.29
C SER A 91 -16.78 1.66 11.31
N SER A 92 -18.02 1.84 10.84
CA SER A 92 -18.60 1.05 9.76
C SER A 92 -17.79 1.04 8.46
N ARG A 93 -16.75 1.88 8.33
CA ARG A 93 -15.85 1.91 7.17
C ARG A 93 -14.82 0.79 7.19
N ILE A 94 -14.42 0.28 8.36
CA ILE A 94 -13.42 -0.79 8.45
C ILE A 94 -13.94 -2.08 7.79
N PRO A 95 -15.13 -2.62 8.17
CA PRO A 95 -15.66 -3.80 7.50
C PRO A 95 -15.90 -3.56 6.00
N LYS A 96 -16.34 -2.36 5.60
CA LYS A 96 -16.52 -2.02 4.17
C LYS A 96 -15.20 -2.00 3.40
N MET A 97 -14.11 -1.54 4.02
CA MET A 97 -12.78 -1.56 3.43
C MET A 97 -12.22 -2.98 3.36
N MET A 98 -12.52 -3.83 4.34
CA MET A 98 -12.20 -5.26 4.24
C MET A 98 -12.92 -5.91 3.05
N LEU A 99 -14.23 -5.67 2.91
CA LEU A 99 -15.00 -6.17 1.77
C LEU A 99 -14.48 -5.63 0.43
N TYR A 100 -14.10 -4.35 0.37
CA TYR A 100 -13.45 -3.78 -0.79
C TYR A 100 -12.14 -4.52 -1.14
N GLY A 101 -11.26 -4.73 -0.17
CA GLY A 101 -10.01 -5.46 -0.40
C GLY A 101 -10.25 -6.88 -0.93
N THR A 102 -11.18 -7.60 -0.28
CA THR A 102 -11.50 -9.00 -0.61
C THR A 102 -12.20 -9.17 -1.94
N PHE A 103 -13.24 -8.39 -2.24
CA PHE A 103 -14.14 -8.65 -3.37
C PHE A 103 -13.91 -7.73 -4.57
N ILE A 104 -13.20 -6.61 -4.40
CA ILE A 104 -12.99 -5.63 -5.46
C ILE A 104 -11.50 -5.54 -5.79
N SER A 105 -10.68 -5.13 -4.83
CA SER A 105 -9.27 -4.81 -5.07
C SER A 105 -8.46 -6.04 -5.53
N ALA A 106 -8.51 -7.14 -4.76
CA ALA A 106 -7.76 -8.35 -5.09
C ALA A 106 -8.20 -9.01 -6.41
N PRO A 107 -9.51 -9.22 -6.67
CA PRO A 107 -9.95 -9.80 -7.94
C PRO A 107 -9.63 -8.92 -9.15
N LEU A 108 -9.83 -7.60 -9.04
CA LEU A 108 -9.48 -6.66 -10.10
C LEU A 108 -7.97 -6.70 -10.38
N GLY A 109 -7.15 -6.63 -9.34
CA GLY A 109 -5.69 -6.70 -9.48
C GLY A 109 -5.23 -8.01 -10.10
N HIS A 110 -5.80 -9.15 -9.68
CA HIS A 110 -5.46 -10.44 -10.27
C HIS A 110 -5.82 -10.51 -11.76
N LEU A 111 -7.02 -10.05 -12.12
CA LEU A 111 -7.49 -10.04 -13.50
C LEU A 111 -6.61 -9.15 -14.39
N LEU A 112 -6.37 -7.91 -13.97
CA LEU A 112 -5.60 -6.92 -14.72
C LEU A 112 -4.14 -7.34 -14.93
N ILE A 113 -3.51 -7.88 -13.88
CA ILE A 113 -2.14 -8.41 -13.99
C ILE A 113 -2.12 -9.68 -14.84
N GLY A 114 -3.14 -10.54 -14.73
CA GLY A 114 -3.28 -11.71 -15.60
C GLY A 114 -3.38 -11.34 -17.08
N ILE A 115 -4.14 -10.28 -17.41
CA ILE A 115 -4.23 -9.73 -18.78
C ILE A 115 -2.85 -9.21 -19.21
N LEU A 116 -2.18 -8.42 -18.37
CA LEU A 116 -0.83 -7.92 -18.66
C LEU A 116 0.17 -9.05 -18.92
N GLN A 117 0.15 -10.10 -18.10
CA GLN A 117 1.03 -11.26 -18.25
C GLN A 117 0.74 -12.02 -19.56
N LYS A 118 -0.53 -12.20 -19.92
CA LYS A 118 -0.92 -12.84 -21.20
C LYS A 118 -0.48 -12.03 -22.41
N LEU A 119 -0.65 -10.70 -22.38
CA LEU A 119 -0.26 -9.81 -23.48
C LEU A 119 1.25 -9.81 -23.75
N PHE A 120 2.06 -9.99 -22.70
CA PHE A 120 3.53 -10.00 -22.78
C PHE A 120 4.12 -11.41 -22.66
N ALA A 121 3.31 -12.46 -22.74
CA ALA A 121 3.77 -13.85 -22.66
C ALA A 121 4.78 -14.15 -23.78
N GLY A 122 5.89 -14.80 -23.42
CA GLY A 122 6.97 -15.15 -24.36
C GLY A 122 7.84 -13.97 -24.81
N ARG A 123 7.61 -12.74 -24.31
CA ARG A 123 8.41 -11.56 -24.68
C ARG A 123 9.53 -11.32 -23.65
N THR A 124 10.75 -11.78 -23.96
CA THR A 124 11.88 -11.73 -23.02
C THR A 124 12.82 -10.52 -23.21
N SER A 125 12.68 -9.77 -24.31
CA SER A 125 13.57 -8.66 -24.64
C SER A 125 13.48 -7.50 -23.64
N LEU A 126 14.57 -6.75 -23.48
CA LEU A 126 14.60 -5.56 -22.62
C LEU A 126 13.51 -4.55 -23.01
N LYS A 127 13.31 -4.34 -24.32
CA LYS A 127 12.23 -3.50 -24.86
C LYS A 127 10.85 -3.98 -24.40
N ALA A 128 10.61 -5.30 -24.42
CA ALA A 128 9.34 -5.85 -23.96
C ALA A 128 9.12 -5.66 -22.46
N LYS A 129 10.16 -5.86 -21.64
CA LYS A 129 10.08 -5.61 -20.19
C LYS A 129 9.78 -4.14 -19.89
N VAL A 130 10.44 -3.20 -20.57
CA VAL A 130 10.16 -1.77 -20.43
C VAL A 130 8.73 -1.45 -20.84
N LEU A 131 8.27 -1.97 -21.98
CA LEU A 131 6.90 -1.73 -22.44
C LEU A 131 5.85 -2.33 -21.51
N GLN A 132 6.13 -3.49 -20.90
CA GLN A 132 5.27 -4.12 -19.90
C GLN A 132 5.13 -3.24 -18.65
N ILE A 133 6.24 -2.68 -18.16
CA ILE A 133 6.24 -1.74 -17.02
C ILE A 133 5.45 -0.48 -17.36
N LEU A 134 5.64 0.08 -18.56
CA LEU A 134 4.89 1.26 -19.01
C LEU A 134 3.39 0.96 -19.11
N PHE A 135 3.00 -0.18 -19.70
CA PHE A 135 1.60 -0.58 -19.75
C PHE A 135 1.00 -0.75 -18.35
N SER A 136 1.75 -1.37 -17.43
CA SER A 136 1.33 -1.49 -16.03
C SER A 136 1.12 -0.13 -15.37
N ASN A 137 2.01 0.84 -15.60
CA ASN A 137 1.93 2.16 -14.96
C ASN A 137 0.93 3.12 -15.62
N LEU A 138 0.68 2.97 -16.92
CA LEU A 138 -0.15 3.89 -17.72
C LEU A 138 -1.56 3.38 -17.98
N ILE A 139 -1.80 2.07 -17.86
CA ILE A 139 -3.14 1.48 -18.07
C ILE A 139 -3.65 0.83 -16.80
N ILE A 140 -2.89 -0.13 -16.24
CA ILE A 140 -3.35 -0.92 -15.10
C ILE A 140 -3.49 -0.05 -13.84
N SER A 141 -2.46 0.71 -13.50
CA SER A 141 -2.46 1.56 -12.30
C SER A 141 -3.57 2.63 -12.31
N PRO A 142 -3.82 3.38 -13.41
CA PRO A 142 -4.96 4.29 -13.50
C PRO A 142 -6.32 3.63 -13.26
N ILE A 143 -6.57 2.45 -13.84
CA ILE A 143 -7.82 1.71 -13.65
C ILE A 143 -7.99 1.37 -12.16
N GLN A 144 -6.96 0.80 -11.54
CA GLN A 144 -6.99 0.44 -10.13
C GLN A 144 -7.21 1.67 -9.23
N ASN A 145 -6.53 2.78 -9.52
CA ASN A 145 -6.65 4.01 -8.73
C ASN A 145 -8.03 4.68 -8.87
N VAL A 146 -8.63 4.66 -10.06
CA VAL A 146 -10.00 5.15 -10.27
C VAL A 146 -11.00 4.30 -9.49
N VAL A 147 -10.89 2.96 -9.55
CA VAL A 147 -11.77 2.05 -8.78
C VAL A 147 -11.58 2.27 -7.28
N TYR A 148 -10.35 2.36 -6.80
CA TYR A 148 -10.05 2.66 -5.40
C TYR A 148 -10.71 3.96 -4.94
N LEU A 149 -10.50 5.07 -5.64
CA LEU A 149 -11.08 6.37 -5.30
C LEU A 149 -12.61 6.35 -5.35
N SER A 150 -13.18 5.61 -6.30
CA SER A 150 -14.63 5.44 -6.43
C SER A 150 -15.22 4.71 -5.22
N CYS A 151 -14.67 3.55 -4.87
CA CYS A 151 -15.09 2.77 -3.72
C CYS A 151 -14.90 3.56 -2.42
N MET A 152 -13.75 4.22 -2.27
CA MET A 152 -13.45 5.03 -1.09
C MET A 152 -14.45 6.18 -0.93
N ALA A 153 -14.85 6.84 -2.02
CA ALA A 153 -15.90 7.88 -1.99
C ALA A 153 -17.24 7.32 -1.50
N VAL A 154 -17.68 6.18 -2.04
CA VAL A 154 -18.94 5.51 -1.64
C VAL A 154 -18.88 5.07 -0.17
N ILE A 155 -17.76 4.49 0.28
CA ILE A 155 -17.56 4.08 1.67
C ILE A 155 -17.56 5.28 2.62
N ALA A 156 -17.00 6.40 2.18
CA ALA A 156 -17.03 7.66 2.93
C ALA A 156 -18.44 8.29 3.01
N GLY A 157 -19.38 7.84 2.18
CA GLY A 157 -20.79 8.24 2.21
C GLY A 157 -21.27 8.98 0.97
N ALA A 158 -20.49 9.05 -0.11
CA ALA A 158 -20.96 9.63 -1.38
C ALA A 158 -22.18 8.84 -1.91
N ARG A 159 -23.24 9.56 -2.25
CA ARG A 159 -24.52 9.00 -2.75
C ARG A 159 -24.81 9.35 -4.20
N THR A 160 -24.10 10.32 -4.78
CA THR A 160 -24.31 10.75 -6.16
C THR A 160 -23.05 10.57 -7.00
N PHE A 161 -23.25 10.37 -8.31
CA PHE A 161 -22.14 10.30 -9.27
C PHE A 161 -21.25 11.56 -9.23
N HIS A 162 -21.86 12.73 -9.03
CA HIS A 162 -21.13 14.00 -8.91
C HIS A 162 -20.13 13.99 -7.74
N GLN A 163 -20.54 13.48 -6.56
CA GLN A 163 -19.67 13.38 -5.38
C GLN A 163 -18.52 12.39 -5.60
N VAL A 164 -18.81 11.25 -6.24
CA VAL A 164 -17.79 10.26 -6.60
C VAL A 164 -16.79 10.86 -7.59
N ARG A 165 -17.27 11.48 -8.67
CA ARG A 165 -16.44 12.15 -9.68
C ARG A 165 -15.58 13.25 -9.09
N ALA A 166 -16.11 14.04 -8.15
CA ALA A 166 -15.35 15.07 -7.46
C ALA A 166 -14.18 14.46 -6.66
N THR A 167 -14.43 13.34 -5.97
CA THR A 167 -13.39 12.61 -5.22
C THR A 167 -12.31 12.06 -6.16
N ILE A 168 -12.71 11.44 -7.28
CA ILE A 168 -11.77 10.94 -8.28
C ILE A 168 -10.93 12.10 -8.83
N ARG A 169 -11.54 13.21 -9.25
CA ARG A 169 -10.83 14.35 -9.84
C ARG A 169 -9.84 14.97 -8.86
N ALA A 170 -10.21 15.07 -7.58
CA ALA A 170 -9.34 15.61 -6.54
C ALA A 170 -8.21 14.65 -6.15
N GLY A 171 -8.49 13.34 -6.11
CA GLY A 171 -7.56 12.32 -5.62
C GLY A 171 -6.66 11.69 -6.67
N PHE A 172 -7.08 11.66 -7.94
CA PHE A 172 -6.44 10.86 -8.98
C PHE A 172 -4.97 11.26 -9.20
N MET A 173 -4.71 12.52 -9.54
CA MET A 173 -3.33 12.94 -9.84
C MET A 173 -2.39 12.86 -8.64
N PRO A 174 -2.79 13.26 -7.41
CA PRO A 174 -1.97 13.01 -6.22
C PRO A 174 -1.61 11.54 -6.02
N VAL A 175 -2.59 10.64 -6.14
CA VAL A 175 -2.36 9.19 -5.97
C VAL A 175 -1.46 8.64 -7.07
N MET A 176 -1.70 9.03 -8.34
CA MET A 176 -0.87 8.63 -9.47
C MET A 176 0.59 9.05 -9.29
N LYS A 177 0.86 10.29 -8.85
CA LYS A 177 2.22 10.77 -8.59
C LYS A 177 2.95 9.92 -7.55
N VAL A 178 2.26 9.59 -6.46
CA VAL A 178 2.82 8.71 -5.44
C VAL A 178 3.11 7.34 -6.05
N SER A 179 2.15 6.72 -6.75
CA SER A 179 2.32 5.41 -7.39
C SER A 179 3.48 5.39 -8.39
N TRP A 180 3.65 6.41 -9.22
CA TRP A 180 4.72 6.48 -10.22
C TRP A 180 6.11 6.67 -9.64
N ILE A 181 6.22 7.23 -8.43
CA ILE A 181 7.50 7.33 -7.73
C ILE A 181 7.77 6.04 -6.95
N THR A 182 6.78 5.55 -6.21
CA THR A 182 6.97 4.41 -5.30
C THR A 182 7.14 3.10 -6.04
N SER A 183 6.42 2.88 -7.14
CA SER A 183 6.43 1.58 -7.84
C SER A 183 7.78 1.26 -8.46
N PRO A 184 8.45 2.17 -9.20
CA PRO A 184 9.79 1.90 -9.73
C PRO A 184 10.84 1.72 -8.63
N LEU A 185 10.78 2.51 -7.56
CA LEU A 185 11.70 2.38 -6.42
C LEU A 185 11.54 1.05 -5.70
N ALA A 186 10.30 0.66 -5.41
CA ALA A 186 10.00 -0.63 -4.79
C ALA A 186 10.40 -1.79 -5.71
N LEU A 187 10.16 -1.68 -7.01
CA LEU A 187 10.56 -2.70 -7.98
C LEU A 187 12.08 -2.84 -8.07
N ALA A 188 12.82 -1.74 -8.15
CA ALA A 188 14.27 -1.76 -8.18
C ALA A 188 14.86 -2.37 -6.90
N PHE A 189 14.25 -2.09 -5.74
CA PHE A 189 14.63 -2.72 -4.47
C PHE A 189 14.35 -4.24 -4.50
N ALA A 190 13.14 -4.64 -4.90
CA ALA A 190 12.75 -6.04 -4.95
C ALA A 190 13.65 -6.85 -5.90
N GLN A 191 13.96 -6.31 -7.07
CA GLN A 191 14.86 -6.96 -8.04
C GLN A 191 16.29 -7.14 -7.53
N LYS A 192 16.80 -6.20 -6.73
CA LYS A 192 18.18 -6.24 -6.23
C LYS A 192 18.34 -7.10 -4.99
N PHE A 193 17.33 -7.14 -4.12
CA PHE A 193 17.48 -7.66 -2.75
C PHE A 193 16.54 -8.82 -2.40
N LEU A 194 15.50 -9.10 -3.19
CA LEU A 194 14.48 -10.08 -2.82
C LEU A 194 14.31 -11.17 -3.89
N PRO A 195 14.14 -12.44 -3.48
CA PRO A 195 13.75 -13.50 -4.39
C PRO A 195 12.31 -13.31 -4.88
N GLU A 196 12.00 -13.76 -6.09
CA GLU A 196 10.72 -13.50 -6.77
C GLU A 196 9.48 -13.92 -5.97
N HIS A 197 9.56 -15.02 -5.22
CA HIS A 197 8.45 -15.50 -4.39
C HIS A 197 8.12 -14.55 -3.23
N ALA A 198 9.07 -13.74 -2.77
CA ALA A 198 8.90 -12.76 -1.71
C ALA A 198 8.36 -11.40 -2.22
N TRP A 199 8.25 -11.22 -3.54
CA TRP A 199 7.83 -9.93 -4.11
C TRP A 199 6.40 -9.57 -3.72
N VAL A 200 5.47 -10.53 -3.75
CA VAL A 200 4.07 -10.27 -3.41
C VAL A 200 3.90 -9.77 -1.96
N PRO A 201 4.41 -10.46 -0.92
CA PRO A 201 4.34 -9.93 0.44
C PRO A 201 5.07 -8.59 0.60
N PHE A 202 6.20 -8.39 -0.07
CA PHE A 202 6.89 -7.10 -0.07
C PHE A 202 6.04 -5.96 -0.64
N PHE A 203 5.45 -6.15 -1.83
CA PHE A 203 4.56 -5.14 -2.43
C PHE A 203 3.28 -4.92 -1.63
N ASN A 204 2.78 -5.95 -0.93
CA ASN A 204 1.67 -5.79 0.01
C ASN A 204 2.03 -4.86 1.17
N ILE A 205 3.25 -4.94 1.72
CA ILE A 205 3.73 -4.04 2.78
C ILE A 205 3.88 -2.61 2.25
N ILE A 206 4.50 -2.42 1.09
CA ILE A 206 4.61 -1.09 0.46
C ILE A 206 3.23 -0.50 0.18
N GLY A 207 2.34 -1.29 -0.42
CA GLY A 207 0.95 -0.91 -0.67
C GLY A 207 0.20 -0.57 0.62
N PHE A 208 0.45 -1.31 1.69
CA PHE A 208 -0.11 -1.05 3.01
C PHE A 208 0.29 0.34 3.53
N ILE A 209 1.59 0.64 3.53
CA ILE A 209 2.15 1.92 4.00
C ILE A 209 1.61 3.09 3.16
N ILE A 210 1.72 2.99 1.84
CA ILE A 210 1.28 4.05 0.93
C ILE A 210 -0.22 4.27 1.01
N GLY A 211 -1.02 3.20 1.03
CA GLY A 211 -2.47 3.32 1.15
C GLY A 211 -2.89 3.91 2.50
N THR A 212 -2.19 3.58 3.59
CA THR A 212 -2.42 4.22 4.91
C THR A 212 -2.10 5.72 4.85
N TYR A 213 -0.97 6.10 4.25
CA TYR A 213 -0.59 7.50 4.07
C TYR A 213 -1.63 8.28 3.25
N VAL A 214 -2.02 7.77 2.08
CA VAL A 214 -3.00 8.40 1.19
C VAL A 214 -4.36 8.55 1.89
N ASN A 215 -4.81 7.50 2.57
CA ASN A 215 -6.10 7.51 3.29
C ASN A 215 -6.07 8.52 4.45
N THR A 216 -5.00 8.53 5.24
CA THR A 216 -4.79 9.49 6.34
C THR A 216 -4.81 10.92 5.82
N HIS A 217 -4.04 11.21 4.77
CA HIS A 217 -3.93 12.54 4.20
C HIS A 217 -5.28 13.02 3.62
N THR A 218 -6.03 12.12 2.98
CA THR A 218 -7.39 12.42 2.48
C THR A 218 -8.36 12.73 3.62
N LYS A 219 -8.33 11.95 4.71
CA LYS A 219 -9.16 12.19 5.89
C LYS A 219 -8.85 13.53 6.55
N LYS A 220 -7.57 13.86 6.76
CA LYS A 220 -7.15 15.14 7.34
C LYS A 220 -7.68 16.32 6.53
N LYS A 221 -7.48 16.31 5.20
CA LYS A 221 -8.01 17.36 4.31
C LYS A 221 -9.53 17.51 4.39
N ARG A 222 -10.27 16.39 4.47
CA ARG A 222 -11.73 16.43 4.64
C ARG A 222 -12.12 17.07 5.97
N LEU A 223 -11.47 16.69 7.06
CA LEU A 223 -11.75 17.23 8.40
C LEU A 223 -11.43 18.73 8.47
N GLU A 224 -10.32 19.17 7.88
CA GLU A 224 -9.98 20.59 7.76
C GLU A 224 -11.02 21.38 6.97
N ALA A 225 -11.50 20.85 5.84
CA ALA A 225 -12.56 21.48 5.05
C ALA A 225 -13.88 21.60 5.84
N LEU A 226 -14.23 20.57 6.62
CA LEU A 226 -15.40 20.59 7.50
C LEU A 226 -15.25 21.62 8.64
N ARG A 227 -14.07 21.70 9.26
CA ARG A 227 -13.77 22.70 10.30
C ARG A 227 -13.91 24.12 9.76
N LYS A 228 -13.28 24.42 8.63
CA LYS A 228 -13.39 25.74 7.97
C LYS A 228 -14.83 26.12 7.65
N HIS A 229 -15.64 25.18 7.14
CA HIS A 229 -17.06 25.45 6.89
C HIS A 229 -17.86 25.70 8.17
N TYR A 230 -17.53 25.00 9.26
CA TYR A 230 -18.16 25.22 10.55
C TYR A 230 -17.79 26.60 11.14
N ASP A 231 -16.51 26.96 11.10
CA ASP A 231 -16.00 28.25 11.58
C ASP A 231 -16.58 29.42 10.77
N GLN A 232 -16.73 29.27 9.45
CA GLN A 232 -17.39 30.27 8.59
C GLN A 232 -18.88 30.44 8.90
N ARG A 233 -19.59 29.38 9.30
CA ARG A 233 -20.98 29.47 9.76
C ARG A 233 -21.12 30.11 11.14
N ARG A 234 -20.03 30.15 11.92
CA ARG A 234 -19.95 30.74 13.26
C ARG A 234 -19.40 32.18 13.27
N GLY A 235 -19.51 32.89 12.13
CA GLY A 235 -19.05 34.29 12.01
C GLY A 235 -19.52 35.21 13.15
N PRO A 236 -18.84 36.35 13.36
CA PRO A 236 -18.85 37.14 14.62
C PRO A 236 -20.19 37.85 14.87
N GLY A 237 -21.19 37.11 15.33
CA GLY A 237 -22.51 37.65 15.66
C GLY A 237 -23.41 36.67 16.43
N GLY A 238 -22.82 35.64 17.03
CA GLY A 238 -23.54 34.62 17.82
C GLY A 238 -23.38 34.77 19.34
N GLU A 239 -23.04 35.97 19.80
CA GLU A 239 -23.11 36.38 21.21
C GLU A 239 -24.06 37.58 21.31
N TYR A 240 -25.35 37.30 21.43
CA TYR A 240 -26.35 38.14 22.10
C TYR A 240 -27.42 37.22 22.68
#